data_AF-A0A9R1FV59-F1
#
_entry.id   AF-A0A9R1FV59-F1
#
_cell.length_a   1.000
_cell.length_b   1.000
_cell.length_c   1.000
_cell.angle_alpha   90.00
_cell.angle_beta   90.00
_cell.angle_gamma   90.00
#
_symmetry.space_group_name_H-M   'P 1'
#
loop_
_entity.id
_entity.type
_entity.pdbx_description
1 polymer ?
#
loop_
_entity_poly.entity_id
_entity_poly.type
_entity_poly.pdbx_seq_one_letter_code
_entity_poly.pdbx_strand_id
1 'polypeptide(L)'
;MDVSSLSALLRSSPFLLLLLALLVPIFSSLFLFSARKKLSPSCADGGQRLPPSPPGFPVLGHLPLLGSLPHRKLRSLAEAHGPVMLLHLGRVPTVVASSAAAAQEAMKTRDLAFASRAQIRMAERLLYGRDMVLAPYGEYWRQARRVCVVHLLNHRRILSFRRVREQEVAALLDGVRRRSLHPPGVLNLSDMLTSYSNAVIKRAAFGDGEYGIDGDDGGEKLRKVLDDFEELLGTPTVGEFVPWLAWVDTLTGLNARATRTFEALDGLLERVIADHRKRRLAGGPVVGDGLDDQRDFVDVLLDVSETGEEAGGVRFDVVSIKAIML
;
A
#
# COMPACT_ATOMS: atom_id res chain seq x y z
N MET A 1 21.27 -9.21 -21.73
CA MET A 1 21.27 -10.20 -22.83
C MET A 1 21.66 -9.47 -24.08
N ASP A 2 22.84 -9.77 -24.63
CA ASP A 2 23.34 -9.09 -25.82
C ASP A 2 22.48 -9.43 -27.05
N VAL A 3 22.26 -8.41 -27.89
CA VAL A 3 21.49 -8.51 -29.14
C VAL A 3 22.11 -9.54 -30.09
N SER A 4 23.43 -9.71 -30.01
CA SER A 4 24.19 -10.75 -30.73
C SER A 4 23.85 -12.16 -30.25
N SER A 5 23.72 -12.39 -28.94
CA SER A 5 23.34 -13.70 -28.36
C SER A 5 21.91 -14.11 -28.72
N LEU A 6 20.98 -13.14 -28.73
CA LEU A 6 19.60 -13.35 -29.16
C LEU A 6 19.52 -13.70 -30.65
N SER A 7 20.30 -13.01 -31.50
CA SER A 7 20.37 -13.30 -32.94
C SER A 7 20.99 -14.67 -33.25
N ALA A 8 21.92 -15.14 -32.42
CA ALA A 8 22.53 -16.47 -32.55
C ALA A 8 21.57 -17.59 -32.14
N LEU A 9 20.79 -17.40 -31.07
CA LEU A 9 19.72 -18.32 -30.63
C LEU A 9 18.56 -18.42 -31.63
N LEU A 10 18.20 -17.30 -32.27
CA LEU A 10 17.19 -17.26 -33.33
C LEU A 10 17.65 -17.95 -34.62
N ARG A 11 18.96 -17.97 -34.91
CA ARG A 11 19.51 -18.67 -36.09
C ARG A 11 19.77 -20.16 -35.86
N SER A 12 20.00 -20.59 -34.62
CA SER A 12 20.43 -21.97 -34.32
C SER A 12 19.29 -22.97 -34.16
N SER A 13 18.05 -22.51 -33.93
CA SER A 13 16.90 -23.40 -33.72
C SER A 13 15.81 -23.15 -34.78
N PRO A 14 15.71 -23.99 -35.83
CA PRO A 14 14.64 -23.87 -36.83
C PRO A 14 13.25 -24.02 -36.20
N PHE A 15 13.15 -24.72 -35.05
CA PHE A 15 11.92 -24.89 -34.30
C PHE A 15 11.41 -23.58 -33.67
N LEU A 16 12.31 -22.72 -33.17
CA LEU A 16 11.95 -21.43 -32.59
C LEU A 16 11.40 -20.45 -33.64
N LEU A 17 12.01 -20.45 -34.83
CA LEU A 17 11.53 -19.65 -35.97
C LEU A 17 10.16 -20.12 -36.46
N LEU A 18 9.94 -21.44 -36.49
CA LEU A 18 8.66 -22.03 -36.89
C LEU A 18 7.54 -21.73 -35.86
N LEU A 19 7.88 -21.78 -34.57
CA LEU A 19 6.99 -21.38 -33.48
C LEU A 19 6.60 -19.89 -33.58
N LEU A 20 7.58 -19.00 -33.78
CA LEU A 20 7.33 -17.57 -33.99
C LEU A 20 6.48 -17.31 -35.24
N ALA A 21 6.77 -17.99 -36.35
CA ALA A 21 6.04 -17.87 -37.61
C ALA A 21 4.58 -18.34 -37.50
N LEU A 22 4.27 -19.30 -36.60
CA LEU A 22 2.90 -19.72 -36.30
C LEU A 22 2.19 -18.80 -35.30
N LEU A 23 2.91 -18.30 -34.29
CA LEU A 23 2.31 -17.45 -33.25
C LEU A 23 1.95 -16.05 -33.77
N VAL A 24 2.78 -15.43 -34.61
CA VAL A 24 2.54 -14.08 -35.15
C VAL A 24 1.19 -13.95 -35.90
N PRO A 25 0.81 -14.84 -36.85
CA PRO A 25 -0.48 -14.74 -37.55
C PRO A 25 -1.66 -15.09 -36.64
N ILE A 26 -1.49 -15.99 -35.66
CA ILE A 26 -2.54 -16.31 -34.68
C ILE A 26 -2.80 -15.09 -33.78
N PHE A 27 -1.74 -14.45 -33.26
CA PHE A 27 -1.87 -13.22 -32.47
C PHE A 27 -2.40 -12.04 -33.30
N SER A 28 -1.96 -11.89 -34.55
CA SER A 28 -2.47 -10.86 -35.46
C SER A 28 -3.95 -11.07 -35.80
N SER A 29 -4.38 -12.30 -36.05
CA SER A 29 -5.79 -12.60 -36.32
C SER A 29 -6.67 -12.43 -35.07
N LEU A 30 -6.19 -12.84 -33.89
CA LEU A 30 -6.86 -12.56 -32.61
C LEU A 30 -6.94 -11.07 -32.30
N PHE A 31 -5.89 -10.30 -32.62
CA PHE A 31 -5.85 -8.85 -32.48
C PHE A 31 -6.88 -8.18 -33.41
N LEU A 32 -6.89 -8.55 -34.69
CA LEU A 32 -7.86 -8.04 -35.67
C LEU A 32 -9.30 -8.45 -35.34
N PHE A 33 -9.52 -9.67 -34.86
CA PHE A 33 -10.84 -10.16 -34.44
C PHE A 33 -11.34 -9.44 -33.18
N SER A 34 -10.45 -9.21 -32.22
CA SER A 34 -10.77 -8.44 -30.99
C SER A 34 -11.00 -6.97 -31.29
N ALA A 35 -10.24 -6.38 -32.22
CA ALA A 35 -10.43 -5.02 -32.69
C ALA A 35 -11.77 -4.86 -33.44
N ARG A 36 -12.15 -5.83 -34.28
CA ARG A 36 -13.44 -5.86 -34.99
C ARG A 36 -14.64 -6.01 -34.05
N LYS A 37 -14.51 -6.76 -32.95
CA LYS A 37 -15.58 -6.86 -31.94
C LYS A 37 -15.80 -5.58 -31.12
N LYS A 38 -14.84 -4.64 -31.11
CA LYS A 38 -14.91 -3.38 -30.33
C LYS A 38 -15.22 -2.13 -31.16
N LEU A 39 -15.46 -2.25 -32.47
CA LEU A 39 -15.92 -1.13 -33.30
C LEU A 39 -17.45 -0.98 -33.34
N SER A 40 -18.20 -1.77 -32.59
CA SER A 40 -19.62 -1.50 -32.40
C SER A 40 -19.78 -0.48 -31.26
N PRO A 41 -20.26 0.74 -31.52
CA PRO A 41 -20.80 1.56 -30.44
C PRO A 41 -21.98 0.74 -29.88
N SER A 42 -21.84 0.22 -28.67
CA SER A 42 -22.97 -0.37 -27.97
C SER A 42 -23.94 0.75 -27.61
N CYS A 43 -24.74 1.13 -28.59
CA CYS A 43 -26.09 1.58 -28.38
C CYS A 43 -26.91 0.33 -28.07
N ALA A 44 -27.05 0.01 -26.79
CA ALA A 44 -28.11 -0.85 -26.25
C ALA A 44 -28.56 -0.14 -24.97
N ASP A 45 -29.58 0.71 -25.08
CA ASP A 45 -30.99 0.37 -24.84
C ASP A 45 -31.28 0.31 -23.33
N GLY A 46 -32.01 1.30 -22.81
CA GLY A 46 -32.47 1.34 -21.41
C GLY A 46 -31.62 2.10 -20.37
N GLY A 47 -31.22 3.35 -20.63
CA GLY A 47 -31.28 4.39 -19.57
C GLY A 47 -30.03 4.82 -18.78
N GLN A 48 -28.83 4.27 -18.98
CA GLN A 48 -27.61 4.82 -18.34
C GLN A 48 -26.43 4.91 -19.30
N ARG A 49 -25.97 6.14 -19.56
CA ARG A 49 -24.76 6.40 -20.36
C ARG A 49 -23.52 6.17 -19.50
N LEU A 50 -22.61 5.32 -19.97
CA LEU A 50 -21.30 5.19 -19.37
C LEU A 50 -20.48 6.47 -19.56
N PRO A 51 -19.50 6.76 -18.69
CA PRO A 51 -18.54 7.83 -18.93
C PRO A 51 -17.79 7.63 -20.26
N PRO A 52 -17.32 8.71 -20.90
CA PRO A 52 -16.47 8.61 -22.08
C PRO A 52 -15.24 7.74 -21.80
N SER A 53 -14.82 6.94 -22.79
CA SER A 53 -13.62 6.10 -22.72
C SER A 53 -12.70 6.44 -23.91
N PRO A 54 -11.41 6.71 -23.68
CA PRO A 54 -10.44 6.73 -24.77
C PRO A 54 -10.36 5.36 -25.47
N PRO A 55 -9.77 5.28 -26.67
CA PRO A 55 -9.46 4.01 -27.32
C PRO A 55 -8.46 3.20 -26.49
N GLY A 56 -8.81 1.95 -26.17
CA GLY A 56 -7.95 1.03 -25.42
C GLY A 56 -7.41 -0.11 -26.29
N PHE A 57 -6.28 -0.69 -25.87
CA PHE A 57 -5.70 -1.88 -26.49
C PHE A 57 -6.54 -3.13 -26.20
N PRO A 58 -6.56 -4.12 -27.11
CA PRO A 58 -7.17 -5.40 -26.79
C PRO A 58 -6.44 -6.06 -25.63
N VAL A 59 -7.18 -6.76 -24.77
CA VAL A 59 -6.68 -7.50 -23.60
C VAL A 59 -6.13 -6.62 -22.46
N LEU A 60 -5.17 -5.74 -22.74
CA LEU A 60 -4.50 -4.88 -21.75
C LEU A 60 -5.29 -3.60 -21.43
N GLY A 61 -6.27 -3.25 -22.26
CA GLY A 61 -7.05 -2.03 -22.11
C GLY A 61 -6.16 -0.79 -22.20
N HIS A 62 -6.14 0.01 -21.15
CA HIS A 62 -5.48 1.31 -21.07
C HIS A 62 -4.16 1.26 -20.28
N LEU A 63 -3.75 0.09 -19.76
CA LEU A 63 -2.49 -0.05 -19.03
C LEU A 63 -1.28 0.53 -19.79
N PRO A 64 -1.09 0.25 -21.09
CA PRO A 64 0.06 0.79 -21.82
C PRO A 64 0.07 2.32 -21.94
N LEU A 65 -1.09 2.99 -21.74
CA LEU A 65 -1.20 4.45 -21.84
C LEU A 65 -0.69 5.17 -20.59
N LEU A 66 -0.61 4.48 -19.44
CA LEU A 66 -0.28 5.10 -18.15
C LEU A 66 1.21 5.41 -17.98
N GLY A 67 2.09 4.65 -18.64
CA GLY A 67 3.55 4.85 -18.56
C GLY A 67 4.10 4.81 -17.13
N SER A 68 5.26 5.44 -16.92
CA SER A 68 5.94 5.49 -15.61
C SER A 68 5.34 6.49 -14.63
N LEU A 69 4.56 7.47 -15.11
CA LEU A 69 3.92 8.49 -14.28
C LEU A 69 2.39 8.50 -14.54
N PRO A 70 1.65 7.51 -14.01
CA PRO A 70 0.24 7.33 -14.29
C PRO A 70 -0.60 8.58 -14.01
N HIS A 71 -0.34 9.27 -12.90
CA HIS A 71 -1.06 10.49 -12.51
C HIS A 71 -0.97 11.62 -13.57
N ARG A 72 0.20 11.79 -14.23
CA ARG A 72 0.35 12.79 -15.31
C ARG A 72 -0.41 12.39 -16.56
N LYS A 73 -0.40 11.09 -16.90
CA LYS A 73 -1.13 10.55 -18.06
C LYS A 73 -2.64 10.63 -17.85
N LEU A 74 -3.12 10.26 -16.66
CA LEU A 74 -4.53 10.39 -16.27
C LEU A 74 -5.01 11.85 -16.39
N ARG A 75 -4.21 12.82 -15.95
CA ARG A 75 -4.51 14.24 -16.14
C ARG A 75 -4.66 14.60 -17.62
N SER A 76 -3.68 14.25 -18.46
CA SER A 76 -3.74 14.56 -19.91
C SER A 76 -4.92 13.90 -20.61
N LEU A 77 -5.29 12.68 -20.18
CA LEU A 77 -6.45 11.98 -20.71
C LEU A 77 -7.76 12.66 -20.30
N ALA A 78 -7.86 13.14 -19.06
CA ALA A 78 -9.02 13.88 -18.56
C ALA A 78 -9.18 15.24 -19.26
N GLU A 79 -8.08 15.93 -19.56
CA GLU A 79 -8.10 17.17 -20.37
C GLU A 79 -8.68 16.93 -21.77
N ALA A 80 -8.43 15.75 -22.36
CA ALA A 80 -8.91 15.41 -23.71
C ALA A 80 -10.31 14.76 -23.76
N HIS A 81 -10.70 13.97 -22.75
CA HIS A 81 -11.92 13.15 -22.78
C HIS A 81 -12.98 13.58 -21.77
N GLY A 82 -12.64 14.50 -20.87
CA GLY A 82 -13.52 15.02 -19.84
C GLY A 82 -13.13 14.59 -18.42
N PRO A 83 -13.68 15.28 -17.41
CA PRO A 83 -13.28 15.14 -16.01
C PRO A 83 -13.73 13.83 -15.36
N VAL A 84 -14.65 13.08 -15.98
CA VAL A 84 -15.06 11.74 -15.56
C VAL A 84 -14.96 10.84 -16.77
N MET A 85 -14.07 9.85 -16.71
CA MET A 85 -13.83 8.93 -17.82
C MET A 85 -13.73 7.49 -17.33
N LEU A 86 -14.07 6.55 -18.22
CA LEU A 86 -13.94 5.13 -17.98
C LEU A 86 -12.65 4.63 -18.64
N LEU A 87 -11.80 4.02 -17.83
CA LEU A 87 -10.64 3.25 -18.28
C LEU A 87 -10.87 1.77 -17.98
N HIS A 88 -10.01 0.95 -18.57
CA HIS A 88 -9.95 -0.48 -18.36
C HIS A 88 -8.50 -0.84 -18.11
N LEU A 89 -8.15 -1.21 -16.89
CA LEU A 89 -6.80 -1.66 -16.54
C LEU A 89 -6.77 -3.18 -16.69
N GLY A 90 -6.30 -3.66 -17.85
CA GLY A 90 -6.51 -5.06 -18.24
C GLY A 90 -8.00 -5.40 -18.29
N ARG A 91 -8.44 -6.32 -17.42
CA ARG A 91 -9.86 -6.69 -17.26
C ARG A 91 -10.63 -5.86 -16.24
N VAL A 92 -9.99 -4.96 -15.51
CA VAL A 92 -10.60 -4.20 -14.42
C VAL A 92 -11.15 -2.86 -14.95
N PRO A 93 -12.48 -2.62 -14.95
CA PRO A 93 -13.02 -1.31 -15.26
C PRO A 93 -12.68 -0.31 -14.16
N THR A 94 -12.28 0.90 -14.54
CA THR A 94 -11.81 1.93 -13.61
C THR A 94 -12.35 3.29 -14.02
N VAL A 95 -13.14 3.91 -13.15
CA VAL A 95 -13.62 5.28 -13.36
C VAL A 95 -12.60 6.25 -12.77
N VAL A 96 -12.23 7.25 -13.57
CA VAL A 96 -11.28 8.30 -13.15
C VAL A 96 -12.06 9.59 -12.96
N ALA A 97 -11.98 10.16 -11.76
CA ALA A 97 -12.54 11.47 -11.42
C ALA A 97 -11.40 12.50 -11.31
N SER A 98 -11.44 13.53 -12.17
CA SER A 98 -10.38 14.54 -12.32
C SER A 98 -10.91 15.98 -12.17
N SER A 99 -12.02 16.17 -11.43
CA SER A 99 -12.52 17.49 -11.07
C SER A 99 -13.03 17.52 -9.63
N ALA A 100 -13.06 18.72 -9.04
CA ALA A 100 -13.58 18.91 -7.69
C ALA A 100 -15.04 18.48 -7.56
N ALA A 101 -15.88 18.78 -8.57
CA ALA A 101 -17.28 18.36 -8.59
C ALA A 101 -17.43 16.84 -8.62
N ALA A 102 -16.64 16.14 -9.44
CA ALA A 102 -16.67 14.67 -9.50
C ALA A 102 -16.17 14.04 -8.19
N ALA A 103 -15.11 14.60 -7.60
CA ALA A 103 -14.60 14.16 -6.31
C ALA A 103 -15.63 14.38 -5.18
N GLN A 104 -16.30 15.53 -5.15
CA GLN A 104 -17.36 15.80 -4.19
C GLN A 104 -18.54 14.82 -4.34
N GLU A 105 -18.94 14.52 -5.57
CA GLU A 105 -20.02 13.56 -5.81
C GLU A 105 -19.65 12.16 -5.29
N ALA A 106 -18.42 11.69 -5.57
CA ALA A 106 -17.97 10.37 -5.15
C ALA A 106 -17.65 10.28 -3.65
N MET A 107 -17.01 11.29 -3.07
CA MET A 107 -16.46 11.24 -1.70
C MET A 107 -17.36 11.87 -0.64
N LYS A 108 -18.44 12.54 -1.03
CA LYS A 108 -19.39 13.19 -0.11
C LYS A 108 -20.85 12.85 -0.43
N THR A 109 -21.31 13.09 -1.65
CA THR A 109 -22.73 12.88 -2.00
C THR A 109 -23.08 11.38 -2.01
N ARG A 110 -22.19 10.55 -2.55
CA ARG A 110 -22.35 9.10 -2.69
C ARG A 110 -21.24 8.32 -1.99
N ASP A 111 -20.71 8.89 -0.91
CA ASP A 111 -19.56 8.38 -0.18
C ASP A 111 -19.68 6.89 0.18
N LEU A 112 -20.84 6.43 0.64
CA LEU A 112 -21.07 5.03 1.01
C LEU A 112 -20.95 4.07 -0.18
N ALA A 113 -21.36 4.50 -1.39
CA ALA A 113 -21.24 3.68 -2.61
C ALA A 113 -19.78 3.54 -3.07
N PHE A 114 -18.91 4.49 -2.71
CA PHE A 114 -17.48 4.49 -3.03
C PHE A 114 -16.59 4.23 -1.80
N ALA A 115 -17.17 3.83 -0.67
CA ALA A 115 -16.44 3.66 0.58
C ALA A 115 -15.51 2.44 0.54
N SER A 116 -15.89 1.40 -0.19
CA SER A 116 -15.12 0.16 -0.28
C SER A 116 -13.86 0.31 -1.13
N ARG A 117 -12.84 -0.47 -0.80
CA ARG A 117 -11.56 -0.50 -1.52
C ARG A 117 -11.56 -1.65 -2.53
N ALA A 118 -10.88 -1.43 -3.66
CA ALA A 118 -10.59 -2.52 -4.58
C ALA A 118 -9.67 -3.53 -3.87
N GLN A 119 -9.94 -4.82 -4.02
CA GLN A 119 -9.11 -5.85 -3.42
C GLN A 119 -7.76 -5.91 -4.15
N ILE A 120 -6.71 -5.50 -3.45
CA ILE A 120 -5.32 -5.60 -3.90
C ILE A 120 -4.72 -6.83 -3.24
N ARG A 121 -4.31 -7.81 -4.04
CA ARG A 121 -3.83 -9.12 -3.55
C ARG A 121 -2.56 -8.98 -2.73
N MET A 122 -1.69 -8.05 -3.13
CA MET A 122 -0.45 -7.77 -2.39
C MET A 122 -0.76 -7.21 -1.00
N ALA A 123 -1.71 -6.27 -0.91
CA ALA A 123 -2.16 -5.71 0.35
C ALA A 123 -2.80 -6.78 1.24
N GLU A 124 -3.73 -7.58 0.70
CA GLU A 124 -4.36 -8.69 1.45
C GLU A 124 -3.32 -9.62 2.09
N ARG A 125 -2.24 -9.90 1.36
CA ARG A 125 -1.14 -10.75 1.84
C ARG A 125 -0.25 -10.09 2.88
N LEU A 126 0.13 -8.82 2.67
CA LEU A 126 1.08 -8.12 3.54
C LEU A 126 0.40 -7.53 4.79
N LEU A 127 -0.90 -7.29 4.73
CA LEU A 127 -1.69 -6.54 5.72
C LEU A 127 -2.82 -7.38 6.36
N TYR A 128 -2.69 -8.71 6.34
CA TYR A 128 -3.64 -9.67 6.94
C TYR A 128 -5.08 -9.60 6.38
N GLY A 129 -5.32 -8.84 5.30
CA GLY A 129 -6.66 -8.54 4.77
C GLY A 129 -7.57 -7.78 5.75
N ARG A 130 -6.99 -7.17 6.79
CA ARG A 130 -7.70 -6.56 7.92
C ARG A 130 -7.13 -5.19 8.31
N ASP A 131 -6.36 -4.54 7.43
CA ASP A 131 -5.88 -3.20 7.70
C ASP A 131 -6.97 -2.13 7.55
N MET A 132 -6.63 -0.89 7.88
CA MET A 132 -7.57 0.23 7.81
C MET A 132 -7.52 1.03 6.50
N VAL A 133 -6.54 0.76 5.63
CA VAL A 133 -6.23 1.57 4.45
C VAL A 133 -6.86 0.96 3.18
N LEU A 134 -6.70 -0.35 2.99
CA LEU A 134 -6.99 -1.11 1.79
C LEU A 134 -8.03 -2.23 2.01
N ALA A 135 -8.40 -2.55 3.26
CA ALA A 135 -9.48 -3.51 3.50
C ALA A 135 -10.84 -3.00 2.97
N PRO A 136 -11.72 -3.90 2.51
CA PRO A 136 -13.07 -3.56 2.09
C PRO A 136 -13.87 -2.88 3.21
N TYR A 137 -14.76 -1.96 2.82
CA TYR A 137 -15.65 -1.33 3.78
C TYR A 137 -16.63 -2.36 4.34
N GLY A 138 -16.75 -2.41 5.66
CA GLY A 138 -17.61 -3.36 6.35
C GLY A 138 -17.69 -3.06 7.84
N GLU A 139 -18.33 -3.94 8.58
CA GLU A 139 -18.44 -3.81 10.04
C GLU A 139 -17.07 -3.77 10.72
N TYR A 140 -16.21 -4.74 10.44
CA TYR A 140 -14.85 -4.79 10.96
C TYR A 140 -14.07 -3.48 10.70
N TRP A 141 -14.03 -3.01 9.45
CA TRP A 141 -13.31 -1.78 9.08
C TRP A 141 -13.84 -0.56 9.85
N ARG A 142 -15.16 -0.42 10.00
CA ARG A 142 -15.77 0.68 10.78
C ARG A 142 -15.34 0.63 12.24
N GLN A 143 -15.27 -0.56 12.82
CA GLN A 143 -14.84 -0.75 14.20
C GLN A 143 -13.35 -0.45 14.38
N ALA A 144 -12.49 -0.96 13.50
CA ALA A 144 -11.05 -0.70 13.54
C ALA A 144 -10.77 0.81 13.41
N ARG A 145 -11.46 1.48 12.48
CA ARG A 145 -11.39 2.94 12.34
C ARG A 145 -11.87 3.67 13.59
N ARG A 146 -12.96 3.22 14.22
CA ARG A 146 -13.47 3.82 15.46
C ARG A 146 -12.44 3.70 16.58
N VAL A 147 -11.87 2.50 16.80
CA VAL A 147 -10.82 2.28 17.81
C VAL A 147 -9.65 3.24 17.58
N CYS A 148 -9.17 3.33 16.34
CA CYS A 148 -8.03 4.20 16.05
C CYS A 148 -8.33 5.69 16.26
N VAL A 149 -9.49 6.18 15.82
CA VAL A 149 -9.86 7.59 16.01
C VAL A 149 -10.12 7.91 17.48
N VAL A 150 -10.84 7.05 18.20
CA VAL A 150 -11.24 7.30 19.58
C VAL A 150 -10.08 7.11 20.56
N HIS A 151 -9.24 6.09 20.35
CA HIS A 151 -8.25 5.68 21.35
C HIS A 151 -6.80 5.99 20.96
N LEU A 152 -6.45 6.06 19.68
CA LEU A 152 -5.07 6.29 19.23
C LEU A 152 -4.84 7.73 18.76
N LEU A 153 -5.78 8.27 17.99
CA LEU A 153 -5.65 9.53 17.27
C LEU A 153 -6.52 10.66 17.85
N ASN A 154 -6.96 10.52 19.10
CA ASN A 154 -7.72 11.57 19.78
C ASN A 154 -6.80 12.72 20.21
N HIS A 155 -7.40 13.89 20.48
CA HIS A 155 -6.68 15.10 20.86
C HIS A 155 -5.76 14.91 22.09
N ARG A 156 -6.22 14.17 23.10
CA ARG A 156 -5.43 13.90 24.32
C ARG A 156 -4.17 13.09 23.99
N ARG A 157 -4.28 12.07 23.15
CA ARG A 157 -3.15 11.21 22.72
C ARG A 157 -2.17 11.95 21.82
N ILE A 158 -2.67 12.78 20.91
CA ILE A 158 -1.80 13.63 20.08
C ILE A 158 -0.95 14.56 20.96
N LEU A 159 -1.54 15.08 22.05
CA LEU A 159 -0.84 15.93 23.00
C LEU A 159 0.16 15.17 23.89
N SER A 160 -0.11 13.93 24.30
CA SER A 160 0.85 13.15 25.11
C SER A 160 2.15 12.89 24.34
N PHE A 161 2.09 12.69 23.02
CA PHE A 161 3.31 12.56 22.19
C PHE A 161 4.05 13.88 21.92
N ARG A 162 3.67 14.99 22.56
CA ARG A 162 4.37 16.28 22.42
C ARG A 162 5.84 16.15 22.80
N ARG A 163 6.13 15.52 23.94
CA ARG A 163 7.51 15.34 24.44
C ARG A 163 8.36 14.56 23.44
N VAL A 164 7.81 13.50 22.85
CA VAL A 164 8.49 12.71 21.82
C VAL A 164 8.86 13.60 20.64
N ARG A 165 7.92 14.39 20.11
CA ARG A 165 8.20 15.31 19.00
C ARG A 165 9.26 16.35 19.35
N GLU A 166 9.21 16.94 20.54
CA GLU A 166 10.21 17.92 20.99
C GLU A 166 11.61 17.30 21.07
N GLN A 167 11.73 16.06 21.56
CA GLN A 167 12.99 15.32 21.61
C GLN A 167 13.53 15.00 20.21
N GLU A 168 12.69 14.49 19.32
CA GLU A 168 13.12 14.13 17.95
C GLU A 168 13.47 15.38 17.12
N VAL A 169 12.78 16.51 17.33
CA VAL A 169 13.16 17.79 16.71
C VAL A 169 14.52 18.27 17.23
N ALA A 170 14.77 18.18 18.54
CA ALA A 170 16.07 18.56 19.09
C ALA A 170 17.20 17.70 18.49
N ALA A 171 17.01 16.38 18.41
CA ALA A 171 17.96 15.46 17.78
C ALA A 171 18.21 15.79 16.29
N LEU A 172 17.16 16.13 15.55
CA LEU A 172 17.25 16.58 14.16
C LEU A 172 18.11 17.85 14.05
N LEU A 173 17.82 18.87 14.87
CA LEU A 173 18.55 20.14 14.88
C LEU A 173 20.03 19.97 15.27
N ASP A 174 20.31 19.11 16.24
CA ASP A 174 21.68 18.77 16.62
C ASP A 174 22.41 18.03 15.50
N GLY A 175 21.72 17.17 14.75
CA GLY A 175 22.23 16.53 13.55
C GLY A 175 22.57 17.55 12.45
N VAL A 176 21.69 18.53 12.22
CA VAL A 176 21.91 19.64 11.27
C VAL A 176 23.12 20.44 11.70
N ARG A 177 23.17 20.86 12.97
CA ARG A 177 24.27 21.65 13.53
C ARG A 177 25.61 20.95 13.35
N ARG A 178 25.70 19.67 13.74
CA ARG A 178 26.94 18.87 13.60
C ARG A 178 27.41 18.80 12.15
N ARG A 179 26.52 18.51 11.21
CA ARG A 179 26.86 18.39 9.78
C ARG A 179 27.18 19.74 9.14
N SER A 180 26.54 20.83 9.59
CA SER A 180 26.83 22.18 9.09
C SER A 180 28.23 22.69 9.47
N LEU A 181 28.81 22.16 10.55
CA LEU A 181 30.16 22.54 11.02
C LEU A 181 31.29 21.86 10.24
N HIS A 182 30.98 20.89 9.37
CA HIS A 182 31.98 20.15 8.58
C HIS A 182 31.82 20.41 7.08
N PRO A 183 32.87 20.83 6.34
CA PRO A 183 32.83 20.95 4.89
C PRO A 183 32.54 19.60 4.21
N PRO A 184 31.72 19.54 3.14
CA PRO A 184 31.20 20.65 2.34
C PRO A 184 29.90 21.29 2.89
N GLY A 185 29.40 20.88 4.06
CA GLY A 185 28.18 21.44 4.65
C GLY A 185 26.88 21.11 3.90
N VAL A 186 26.92 20.14 2.98
CA VAL A 186 25.76 19.70 2.20
C VAL A 186 24.90 18.76 3.05
N LEU A 187 23.61 19.06 3.13
CA LEU A 187 22.64 18.31 3.93
C LEU A 187 21.60 17.65 3.03
N ASN A 188 21.38 16.34 3.19
CA ASN A 188 20.22 15.68 2.61
C ASN A 188 19.02 15.85 3.55
N LEU A 189 18.17 16.85 3.27
CA LEU A 189 16.98 17.12 4.09
C LEU A 189 15.94 16.00 3.99
N SER A 190 15.85 15.31 2.84
CA SER A 190 14.91 14.19 2.67
C SER A 190 15.20 13.09 3.67
N ASP A 191 16.46 12.63 3.74
CA ASP A 191 16.85 11.57 4.68
C ASP A 191 16.64 11.99 6.13
N MET A 192 16.95 13.25 6.46
CA MET A 192 16.82 13.77 7.82
C MET A 192 15.36 13.91 8.27
N LEU A 193 14.48 14.40 7.40
CA LEU A 193 13.05 14.53 7.69
C LEU A 193 12.34 13.17 7.72
N THR A 194 12.74 12.23 6.85
CA THR A 194 12.26 10.85 6.89
C THR A 194 12.68 10.18 8.19
N SER A 195 13.96 10.32 8.60
CA SER A 195 14.45 9.78 9.87
C SER A 195 13.70 10.36 11.07
N TYR A 196 13.49 11.67 11.10
CA TYR A 196 12.69 12.33 12.15
C TYR A 196 11.26 11.78 12.20
N SER A 197 10.59 11.70 11.04
CA SER A 197 9.20 11.22 10.96
C SER A 197 9.09 9.77 11.42
N ASN A 198 10.01 8.92 10.98
CA ASN A 198 10.09 7.51 11.39
C ASN A 198 10.35 7.36 12.89
N ALA A 199 11.24 8.19 13.47
CA ALA A 199 11.52 8.14 14.90
C ALA A 199 10.29 8.52 15.74
N VAL A 200 9.55 9.57 15.33
CA VAL A 200 8.30 9.97 16.00
C VAL A 200 7.24 8.87 15.88
N ILE A 201 7.02 8.32 14.68
CA ILE A 201 6.03 7.26 14.45
C ILE A 201 6.40 6.01 15.24
N LYS A 202 7.67 5.57 15.20
CA LYS A 202 8.17 4.41 15.94
C LYS A 202 7.88 4.55 17.43
N ARG A 203 8.21 5.69 18.04
CA ARG A 203 8.02 5.91 19.47
C ARG A 203 6.56 6.04 19.86
N ALA A 204 5.72 6.58 18.98
CA ALA A 204 4.27 6.61 19.21
C ALA A 204 3.62 5.22 19.05
N ALA A 205 4.11 4.43 18.10
CA ALA A 205 3.58 3.12 17.74
C ALA A 205 4.02 2.03 18.73
N PHE A 206 5.31 1.95 19.02
CA PHE A 206 5.95 0.82 19.72
C PHE A 206 6.66 1.23 21.03
N GLY A 207 6.65 2.52 21.37
CA GLY A 207 7.35 3.05 22.55
C GLY A 207 8.87 3.11 22.38
N ASP A 208 9.58 3.25 23.50
CA ASP A 208 11.05 3.35 23.56
C ASP A 208 11.75 1.97 23.55
N GLY A 209 11.07 0.91 23.10
CA GLY A 209 11.63 -0.44 23.07
C GLY A 209 12.75 -0.60 22.02
N GLU A 210 13.84 -1.27 22.40
CA GLU A 210 14.92 -1.64 21.50
C GLU A 210 14.54 -2.86 20.65
N TYR A 211 13.69 -2.67 19.64
CA TYR A 211 13.29 -3.75 18.71
C TYR A 211 14.30 -4.01 17.59
N GLY A 212 15.54 -3.57 17.79
CA GLY A 212 16.59 -3.65 16.77
C GLY A 212 16.33 -2.73 15.56
N ILE A 213 15.53 -1.67 15.73
CA ILE A 213 15.24 -0.70 14.66
C ILE A 213 16.43 0.25 14.42
N ASP A 214 17.25 0.50 15.44
CA ASP A 214 18.30 1.53 15.42
C ASP A 214 19.75 0.99 15.58
N GLY A 215 19.97 -0.34 15.52
CA GLY A 215 21.29 -0.96 15.63
C GLY A 215 21.96 -1.25 14.28
N ASP A 216 23.29 -1.27 14.21
CA ASP A 216 24.06 -1.34 12.95
C ASP A 216 23.68 -2.52 12.02
N ASP A 217 23.56 -3.76 12.53
CA ASP A 217 23.25 -4.93 11.69
C ASP A 217 21.75 -5.28 11.68
N GLY A 218 21.10 -5.20 12.84
CA GLY A 218 19.66 -5.49 12.99
C GLY A 218 18.75 -4.42 12.38
N GLY A 219 19.13 -3.14 12.51
CA GLY A 219 18.37 -1.99 12.03
C GLY A 219 18.41 -1.86 10.52
N GLU A 220 19.56 -2.09 9.90
CA GLU A 220 19.68 -2.14 8.44
C GLU A 220 18.80 -3.26 7.84
N LYS A 221 18.80 -4.44 8.46
CA LYS A 221 17.94 -5.55 8.03
C LYS A 221 16.46 -5.21 8.14
N LEU A 222 16.04 -4.54 9.21
CA LEU A 222 14.65 -4.16 9.41
C LEU A 222 14.23 -3.00 8.49
N ARG A 223 15.07 -1.99 8.29
CA ARG A 223 14.82 -0.93 7.32
C ARG A 223 14.61 -1.51 5.92
N LYS A 224 15.45 -2.45 5.51
CA LYS A 224 15.26 -3.17 4.25
C LYS A 224 13.92 -3.91 4.16
N VAL A 225 13.44 -4.51 5.25
CA VAL A 225 12.13 -5.18 5.28
C VAL A 225 10.99 -4.15 5.10
N LEU A 226 11.10 -2.97 5.72
CA LEU A 226 10.14 -1.88 5.56
C LEU A 226 10.17 -1.29 4.14
N ASP A 227 11.36 -1.09 3.58
CA ASP A 227 11.53 -0.63 2.19
C ASP A 227 10.95 -1.65 1.20
N ASP A 228 11.22 -2.94 1.39
CA ASP A 228 10.65 -4.03 0.61
C ASP A 228 9.11 -4.03 0.72
N PHE A 229 8.56 -3.79 1.92
CA PHE A 229 7.12 -3.71 2.15
C PHE A 229 6.47 -2.54 1.40
N GLU A 230 7.04 -1.34 1.49
CA GLU A 230 6.56 -0.16 0.77
C GLU A 230 6.62 -0.39 -0.76
N GLU A 231 7.74 -0.90 -1.26
CA GLU A 231 7.91 -1.19 -2.69
C GLU A 231 6.90 -2.23 -3.17
N LEU A 232 6.68 -3.31 -2.41
CA LEU A 232 5.73 -4.35 -2.77
C LEU A 232 4.29 -3.83 -2.79
N LEU A 233 3.87 -3.03 -1.80
CA LEU A 233 2.54 -2.42 -1.79
C LEU A 233 2.31 -1.49 -2.99
N GLY A 234 3.36 -0.81 -3.45
CA GLY A 234 3.33 0.02 -4.66
C GLY A 234 3.44 -0.77 -5.98
N THR A 235 3.77 -2.06 -5.93
CA THR A 235 4.02 -2.87 -7.13
C THR A 235 2.72 -3.50 -7.65
N PRO A 236 2.24 -3.12 -8.85
CA PRO A 236 1.08 -3.76 -9.47
C PRO A 236 1.39 -5.22 -9.80
N THR A 237 0.49 -6.14 -9.46
CA THR A 237 0.66 -7.55 -9.86
C THR A 237 0.07 -7.80 -11.25
N VAL A 238 0.72 -8.63 -12.05
CA VAL A 238 0.23 -8.95 -13.41
C VAL A 238 -1.11 -9.69 -13.31
N GLY A 239 -1.25 -10.58 -12.32
CA GLY A 239 -2.46 -11.36 -12.09
C GLY A 239 -3.70 -10.53 -11.76
N GLU A 240 -3.56 -9.33 -11.19
CA GLU A 240 -4.70 -8.43 -10.90
C GLU A 240 -5.37 -7.91 -12.16
N PHE A 241 -4.58 -7.60 -13.19
CA PHE A 241 -5.10 -7.05 -14.44
C PHE A 241 -5.34 -8.13 -15.51
N VAL A 242 -4.51 -9.18 -15.50
CA VAL A 242 -4.48 -10.26 -16.49
C VAL A 242 -4.40 -11.62 -15.78
N PRO A 243 -5.54 -12.17 -15.29
CA PRO A 243 -5.52 -13.33 -14.39
C PRO A 243 -4.82 -14.60 -14.91
N TRP A 244 -4.85 -14.88 -16.22
CA TRP A 244 -4.17 -16.06 -16.79
C TRP A 244 -2.65 -15.90 -16.89
N LEU A 245 -2.12 -14.69 -16.64
CA LEU A 245 -0.69 -14.41 -16.52
C LEU A 245 -0.25 -14.28 -15.05
N ALA A 246 -1.08 -14.66 -14.08
CA ALA A 246 -0.70 -14.61 -12.65
C ALA A 246 0.55 -15.45 -12.32
N TRP A 247 0.91 -16.43 -13.15
CA TRP A 247 2.15 -17.21 -13.00
C TRP A 247 3.41 -16.35 -13.17
N VAL A 248 3.33 -15.21 -13.87
CA VAL A 248 4.44 -14.27 -14.06
C VAL A 248 4.87 -13.68 -12.71
N ASP A 249 3.93 -13.41 -11.81
CA ASP A 249 4.22 -12.88 -10.47
C ASP A 249 5.02 -13.90 -9.61
N THR A 250 4.82 -15.20 -9.87
CA THR A 250 5.62 -16.27 -9.25
C THR A 250 7.00 -16.37 -9.90
N LEU A 251 7.06 -16.34 -11.23
CA LEU A 251 8.33 -16.48 -11.97
C LEU A 251 9.29 -15.30 -11.70
N THR A 252 8.76 -14.09 -11.55
CA THR A 252 9.54 -12.88 -11.20
C THR A 252 10.02 -12.88 -9.75
N GLY A 253 9.59 -13.85 -8.93
CA GLY A 253 9.94 -13.93 -7.51
C GLY A 253 9.16 -12.97 -6.61
N LEU A 254 8.22 -12.20 -7.16
CA LEU A 254 7.40 -11.23 -6.41
C LEU A 254 6.66 -11.92 -5.27
N ASN A 255 6.05 -13.08 -5.55
CA ASN A 255 5.37 -13.88 -4.54
C ASN A 255 6.30 -14.36 -3.42
N ALA A 256 7.53 -14.75 -3.74
CA ALA A 256 8.49 -15.21 -2.74
C ALA A 256 9.07 -14.06 -1.91
N ARG A 257 9.23 -12.86 -2.50
CA ARG A 257 9.62 -11.64 -1.78
C ARG A 257 8.52 -11.24 -0.80
N ALA A 258 7.27 -11.22 -1.25
CA ALA A 258 6.12 -10.91 -0.40
C ALA A 258 5.95 -11.86 0.80
N THR A 259 6.13 -13.18 0.63
CA THR A 259 6.12 -14.10 1.80
C THR A 259 7.18 -13.71 2.82
N ARG A 260 8.43 -13.53 2.35
CA ARG A 260 9.57 -13.27 3.24
C ARG A 260 9.42 -11.94 3.98
N THR A 261 8.93 -10.91 3.29
CA THR A 261 8.63 -9.61 3.89
C THR A 261 7.51 -9.73 4.93
N PHE A 262 6.42 -10.43 4.61
CA PHE A 262 5.33 -10.68 5.56
C PHE A 262 5.81 -11.42 6.81
N GLU A 263 6.55 -12.52 6.67
CA GLU A 263 7.08 -13.31 7.80
C GLU A 263 8.01 -12.46 8.69
N ALA A 264 8.84 -11.60 8.09
CA ALA A 264 9.73 -10.72 8.83
C ALA A 264 8.96 -9.64 9.61
N LEU A 265 7.93 -9.04 9.02
CA LEU A 265 7.07 -8.06 9.69
C LEU A 265 6.20 -8.70 10.78
N ASP A 266 5.57 -9.84 10.49
CA ASP A 266 4.75 -10.57 11.46
C ASP A 266 5.57 -11.00 12.68
N GLY A 267 6.81 -11.47 12.45
CA GLY A 267 7.75 -11.81 13.50
C GLY A 267 8.22 -10.61 14.32
N LEU A 268 8.37 -9.43 13.70
CA LEU A 268 8.65 -8.20 14.43
C LEU A 268 7.47 -7.84 15.35
N LEU A 269 6.26 -7.79 14.79
CA LEU A 269 5.06 -7.41 15.55
C LEU A 269 4.76 -8.40 16.67
N GLU A 270 5.01 -9.70 16.46
CA GLU A 270 4.87 -10.71 17.52
C GLU A 270 5.85 -10.44 18.67
N ARG A 271 7.12 -10.11 18.37
CA ARG A 271 8.10 -9.74 19.42
C ARG A 271 7.67 -8.49 20.17
N VAL A 272 7.25 -7.45 19.44
CA VAL A 272 6.75 -6.20 20.02
C VAL A 272 5.59 -6.49 20.98
N ILE A 273 4.56 -7.20 20.53
CA ILE A 273 3.38 -7.53 21.34
C ILE A 273 3.76 -8.38 22.56
N ALA A 274 4.64 -9.38 22.38
CA ALA A 274 5.11 -10.22 23.47
C ALA A 274 5.85 -9.42 24.55
N ASP A 275 6.70 -8.48 24.14
CA ASP A 275 7.45 -7.64 25.07
C ASP A 275 6.52 -6.67 25.83
N HIS A 276 5.53 -6.08 25.16
CA HIS A 276 4.51 -5.25 25.84
C HIS A 276 3.72 -6.06 26.88
N ARG A 277 3.30 -7.28 26.54
CA ARG A 277 2.63 -8.19 27.49
C ARG A 277 3.51 -8.52 28.69
N LYS A 278 4.80 -8.81 28.48
CA LYS A 278 5.76 -9.07 29.58
C LYS A 278 5.92 -7.85 30.48
N ARG A 279 6.07 -6.64 29.91
CA ARG A 279 6.18 -5.39 30.69
C ARG A 279 4.96 -5.17 31.59
N ARG A 280 3.75 -5.42 31.06
CA ARG A 280 2.48 -5.34 31.80
C ARG A 280 2.36 -6.37 32.93
N LEU A 281 2.92 -7.57 32.75
CA LEU A 281 2.91 -8.59 33.79
C LEU A 281 3.95 -8.29 34.90
N ALA A 282 5.06 -7.63 34.55
CA ALA A 282 6.13 -7.26 35.48
C ALA A 282 5.83 -6.00 36.31
N GLY A 283 4.93 -5.12 35.84
CA GLY A 283 4.43 -3.96 36.58
C GLY A 283 2.91 -3.88 36.43
N GLY A 284 2.18 -4.07 37.54
CA GLY A 284 0.71 -4.13 37.57
C GLY A 284 -0.02 -2.92 36.95
N PRO A 285 -1.34 -3.03 36.74
CA PRO A 285 -2.09 -2.12 35.87
C PRO A 285 -1.90 -0.67 36.31
N VAL A 286 -1.46 0.19 35.38
CA VAL A 286 -1.36 1.63 35.59
C VAL A 286 -2.78 2.22 35.59
N VAL A 287 -3.54 1.90 36.64
CA VAL A 287 -4.71 2.67 37.05
C VAL A 287 -4.20 3.72 38.02
N GLY A 288 -3.63 4.77 37.45
CA GLY A 288 -3.21 5.97 38.17
C GLY A 288 -3.57 7.18 37.32
N ASP A 289 -4.37 8.07 37.87
CA ASP A 289 -4.86 9.32 37.27
C ASP A 289 -3.74 10.38 37.09
N GLY A 290 -2.51 9.94 36.83
CA GLY A 290 -1.31 10.75 36.72
C GLY A 290 -0.64 10.55 35.36
N LEU A 291 -0.89 11.49 34.46
CA LEU A 291 -0.17 11.76 33.20
C LEU A 291 0.28 10.51 32.40
N ASP A 292 -0.61 10.16 31.48
CA ASP A 292 -0.63 9.16 30.41
C ASP A 292 0.53 9.28 29.36
N ASP A 293 1.75 9.64 29.80
CA ASP A 293 2.87 10.06 28.95
C ASP A 293 3.77 8.90 28.47
N GLN A 294 3.51 7.66 28.91
CA GLN A 294 4.33 6.48 28.55
C GLN A 294 3.60 5.38 27.77
N ARG A 295 2.27 5.47 27.57
CA ARG A 295 1.54 4.43 26.82
C ARG A 295 1.62 4.67 25.32
N ASP A 296 2.15 3.71 24.58
CA ASP A 296 2.17 3.72 23.11
C ASP A 296 0.87 3.13 22.52
N PHE A 297 0.81 2.99 21.19
CA PHE A 297 -0.36 2.44 20.50
C PHE A 297 -0.58 0.96 20.76
N VAL A 298 0.48 0.17 20.88
CA VAL A 298 0.36 -1.27 21.17
C VAL A 298 -0.28 -1.48 22.53
N ASP A 299 0.10 -0.67 23.53
CA ASP A 299 -0.54 -0.72 24.84
C ASP A 299 -2.05 -0.45 24.78
N VAL A 300 -2.45 0.61 24.08
CA VAL A 300 -3.87 0.95 23.98
C VAL A 300 -4.66 -0.12 23.21
N LEU A 301 -4.09 -0.68 22.14
CA LEU A 301 -4.73 -1.75 21.39
C LEU A 301 -4.84 -3.06 22.19
N LEU A 302 -3.87 -3.37 23.03
CA LEU A 302 -3.95 -4.48 23.97
C LEU A 302 -5.09 -4.27 24.98
N ASP A 303 -5.20 -3.08 25.57
CA ASP A 303 -6.29 -2.73 26.50
C ASP A 303 -7.66 -2.92 25.84
N VAL A 304 -7.83 -2.44 24.61
CA VAL A 304 -9.07 -2.59 23.83
C VAL A 304 -9.40 -4.07 23.56
N SER A 305 -8.37 -4.88 23.24
CA SER A 305 -8.55 -6.32 22.99
C SER A 305 -8.96 -7.12 24.24
N GLU A 306 -8.46 -6.70 25.42
CA GLU A 306 -8.65 -7.40 26.70
C GLU A 306 -9.94 -6.98 27.41
N THR A 307 -10.27 -5.69 27.38
CA THR A 307 -11.53 -5.14 27.93
C THR A 307 -12.76 -5.62 27.17
N GLY A 308 -12.56 -6.23 26.00
CA GLY A 308 -13.62 -6.77 25.19
C GLY A 308 -14.62 -5.70 24.79
N GLU A 309 -14.15 -4.48 24.47
CA GLU A 309 -15.00 -3.46 23.85
C GLU A 309 -15.61 -4.08 22.58
N GLU A 310 -16.80 -4.64 22.72
CA GLU A 310 -17.69 -5.01 21.64
C GLU A 310 -18.13 -3.72 20.99
N ALA A 311 -17.27 -3.14 20.14
CA ALA A 311 -17.62 -2.01 19.32
C ALA A 311 -18.64 -2.41 18.22
N GLY A 312 -19.61 -3.27 18.52
CA GLY A 312 -20.55 -3.88 17.58
C GLY A 312 -20.27 -5.37 17.30
N GLY A 313 -19.87 -6.17 18.30
CA GLY A 313 -19.83 -7.63 18.18
C GLY A 313 -18.63 -8.26 17.46
N VAL A 314 -17.61 -7.50 17.02
CA VAL A 314 -16.35 -8.08 16.51
C VAL A 314 -15.27 -8.00 17.57
N ARG A 315 -14.71 -9.15 17.95
CA ARG A 315 -13.61 -9.24 18.92
C ARG A 315 -12.30 -8.83 18.25
N PHE A 316 -11.62 -7.83 18.81
CA PHE A 316 -10.27 -7.46 18.38
C PHE A 316 -9.27 -8.51 18.88
N ASP A 317 -8.77 -9.31 17.94
CA ASP A 317 -7.72 -10.30 18.18
C ASP A 317 -6.32 -9.72 17.92
N VAL A 318 -5.29 -10.50 18.24
CA VAL A 318 -3.88 -10.12 17.99
C VAL A 318 -3.65 -9.78 16.51
N VAL A 319 -4.29 -10.49 15.59
CA VAL A 319 -4.19 -10.22 14.15
C VAL A 319 -4.69 -8.82 13.82
N SER A 320 -5.79 -8.39 14.44
CA SER A 320 -6.33 -7.04 14.28
C SER A 320 -5.38 -5.97 14.83
N ILE A 321 -4.71 -6.24 15.96
CA ILE A 321 -3.66 -5.34 16.48
C ILE A 321 -2.53 -5.22 15.45
N LYS A 322 -2.01 -6.35 14.95
CA LYS A 322 -0.94 -6.36 13.95
C LYS A 322 -1.33 -5.61 12.67
N ALA A 323 -2.56 -5.83 12.18
CA ALA A 323 -3.05 -5.18 10.97
C ALA A 323 -3.29 -3.67 11.12
N ILE A 324 -3.55 -3.18 12.34
CA ILE A 324 -3.68 -1.74 12.62
C ILE A 324 -2.31 -1.06 12.73
N MET A 325 -1.29 -1.81 13.18
CA MET A 325 0.06 -1.28 13.40
C MET A 325 0.91 -1.19 12.13
N LEU A 326 0.51 -1.85 11.05
CA LEU A 326 1.10 -1.77 9.71
C LEU A 326 0.44 -0.68 8.87
#